data_AF-A0AAD6W6R8-F1
#
_entry.id   AF-A0AAD6W6R8-F1
#
_cell.length_a   1.000
_cell.length_b   1.000
_cell.length_c   1.000
_cell.angle_alpha   90.00
_cell.angle_beta   90.00
_cell.angle_gamma   90.00
#
_symmetry.space_group_name_H-M   'P 1'
#
loop_
_entity.id
_entity.type
_entity.pdbx_description
1 polymer ?
#
loop_
_entity_poly.entity_id
_entity_poly.type
_entity_poly.pdbx_seq_one_letter_code
_entity_poly.pdbx_strand_id
1 'polypeptide(L)'
;MIRNIPNRYTREMLTEFLDSHCMMENEKAKLQNSDSTKETIVSAFDFLYLPVDFATRAAWKFCLSAKNQAWDVFQSNKIREIACARIQGKEQLVKRFEKSTFECDSDEYLPVSYSPGRDGSGQWWNKGQ
;
A
#
# COMPACT_ATOMS: atom_id res chain seq x y z
N MET A 1 0.57 -8.56 -3.06
CA MET A 1 -0.03 -9.14 -1.85
C MET A 1 1.00 -9.17 -0.73
N ILE A 2 0.68 -8.56 0.41
CA ILE A 2 1.48 -8.64 1.63
C ILE A 2 0.94 -9.81 2.46
N ARG A 3 1.82 -10.64 2.98
CA ARG A 3 1.50 -11.82 3.78
C ARG A 3 2.21 -11.77 5.14
N ASN A 4 1.80 -12.66 6.03
CA ASN A 4 2.33 -12.80 7.39
C ASN A 4 2.19 -11.54 8.26
N ILE A 5 1.10 -10.80 8.10
CA ILE A 5 0.81 -9.60 8.90
C ILE A 5 0.53 -10.00 10.38
N PRO A 6 1.04 -9.30 11.40
CA PRO A 6 0.70 -9.54 12.80
C PRO A 6 -0.82 -9.42 13.04
N ASN A 7 -1.38 -10.22 13.94
CA ASN A 7 -2.84 -10.25 14.14
C ASN A 7 -3.39 -8.94 14.72
N ARG A 8 -2.53 -8.17 15.42
CA ARG A 8 -2.88 -6.86 16.00
C ARG A 8 -2.64 -5.69 15.05
N TYR A 9 -2.25 -5.97 13.81
CA TYR A 9 -1.96 -4.94 12.83
C TYR A 9 -3.27 -4.46 12.21
N THR A 10 -3.62 -3.21 12.46
CA THR A 10 -4.85 -2.60 11.95
C THR A 10 -4.69 -2.15 10.50
N ARG A 11 -5.82 -1.82 9.85
CA ARG A 11 -5.80 -1.20 8.52
C ARG A 11 -5.06 0.14 8.53
N GLU A 12 -5.23 0.92 9.58
CA GLU A 12 -4.62 2.22 9.77
C GLU A 12 -3.09 2.07 9.86
N MET A 13 -2.58 1.12 10.65
CA MET A 13 -1.14 0.82 10.72
C MET A 13 -0.56 0.41 9.36
N LEU A 14 -1.31 -0.37 8.58
CA LEU A 14 -0.89 -0.76 7.23
C LEU A 14 -0.90 0.40 6.25
N THR A 15 -1.88 1.27 6.37
CA THR A 15 -1.97 2.50 5.57
C THR A 15 -0.77 3.41 5.88
N GLU A 16 -0.44 3.61 7.16
CA GLU A 16 0.71 4.42 7.60
C GLU A 16 2.04 3.85 7.11
N PHE A 17 2.21 2.52 7.18
CA PHE A 17 3.41 1.84 6.67
C PHE A 17 3.58 2.04 5.16
N LEU A 18 2.50 1.91 4.39
CA LEU A 18 2.51 2.10 2.94
C LEU A 18 2.72 3.57 2.55
N ASP A 19 2.11 4.51 3.27
CA ASP A 19 2.30 5.95 3.09
C ASP A 19 3.76 6.34 3.35
N SER A 20 4.34 5.88 4.46
CA SER A 20 5.75 6.12 4.81
C SER A 20 6.69 5.59 3.73
N HIS A 21 6.44 4.37 3.22
CA HIS A 21 7.20 3.80 2.11
C HIS A 21 7.12 4.68 0.85
N CYS A 22 5.91 5.07 0.43
CA CYS A 22 5.72 5.88 -0.76
C CYS A 22 6.39 7.25 -0.63
N MET A 23 6.26 7.90 0.53
CA MET A 23 6.93 9.16 0.84
C MET A 23 8.45 9.04 0.66
N MET A 24 9.08 8.05 1.31
CA MET A 24 10.53 7.83 1.22
C MET A 24 10.99 7.55 -0.22
N GLU A 25 10.24 6.73 -0.97
CA GLU A 25 10.60 6.42 -2.36
C GLU A 25 10.42 7.61 -3.31
N ASN A 26 9.44 8.46 -3.04
CA ASN A 26 9.19 9.69 -3.80
C ASN A 26 10.25 10.75 -3.49
N GLU A 27 10.69 10.90 -2.24
CA GLU A 27 11.80 11.78 -1.87
C GLU A 27 13.12 11.34 -2.50
N LYS A 28 13.46 10.05 -2.44
CA LYS A 28 14.62 9.50 -3.15
C LYS A 28 14.58 9.80 -4.64
N ALA A 29 13.41 9.65 -5.27
CA ALA A 29 13.24 9.93 -6.69
C ALA A 29 13.44 11.42 -7.02
N LYS A 30 12.99 12.35 -6.16
CA LYS A 30 13.22 13.79 -6.33
C LYS A 30 14.72 14.13 -6.27
N LEU A 31 15.44 13.57 -5.30
CA LEU A 31 16.89 13.78 -5.14
C LEU A 31 17.69 13.25 -6.33
N GLN A 32 17.26 12.14 -6.92
CA GLN A 32 17.93 11.53 -8.09
C GLN A 32 17.65 12.25 -9.42
N ASN A 33 16.57 13.04 -9.51
CA ASN A 33 16.14 13.71 -10.75
C ASN A 33 16.51 15.20 -10.80
N SER A 34 17.32 15.72 -9.87
CA SER A 34 17.79 17.12 -9.93
C SER A 34 18.61 17.46 -11.19
N ASP A 35 19.02 16.44 -11.96
CA ASP A 35 19.94 16.57 -13.09
C ASP A 35 19.35 16.07 -14.43
N SER A 36 18.09 15.62 -14.49
CA SER A 36 17.48 15.13 -15.74
C SER A 36 15.98 15.42 -15.89
N THR A 37 15.55 15.79 -17.09
CA THR A 37 14.15 16.09 -17.49
C THR A 37 13.22 14.86 -17.53
N LYS A 38 13.61 13.74 -16.90
CA LYS A 38 12.79 12.52 -16.89
C LYS A 38 11.57 12.69 -15.99
N GLU A 39 10.41 12.27 -16.50
CA GLU A 39 9.20 12.16 -15.69
C GLU A 39 9.49 11.35 -14.43
N THR A 40 9.32 12.01 -13.28
CA THR A 40 9.50 11.38 -11.98
C THR A 40 8.31 10.49 -11.72
N ILE A 41 8.55 9.18 -11.69
CA ILE A 41 7.48 8.23 -11.37
C ILE A 41 7.21 8.26 -9.89
N VAL A 42 5.98 8.63 -9.55
CA VAL A 42 5.47 8.67 -8.19
C VAL A 42 5.06 7.27 -7.75
N SER A 43 5.63 6.83 -6.62
CA SER A 43 5.18 5.68 -5.87
C SER A 43 3.88 6.01 -5.16
N ALA A 44 2.82 5.27 -5.47
CA ALA A 44 1.52 5.39 -4.82
C ALA A 44 0.75 4.06 -4.83
N PHE A 45 -0.19 3.92 -3.89
CA PHE A 45 -1.13 2.80 -3.79
C PHE A 45 -2.58 3.30 -3.73
N ASP A 46 -3.50 2.57 -4.36
CA ASP A 46 -4.89 3.02 -4.56
C ASP A 46 -5.94 1.99 -4.13
N PHE A 47 -5.49 0.82 -3.65
CA PHE A 47 -6.34 -0.22 -3.11
C PHE A 47 -5.69 -0.95 -1.94
N LEU A 48 -6.43 -1.08 -0.83
CA LEU A 48 -6.01 -1.76 0.39
C LEU A 48 -7.03 -2.83 0.78
N TYR A 49 -6.66 -4.08 0.53
CA TYR A 49 -7.20 -5.29 1.15
C TYR A 49 -6.05 -6.31 1.12
N LEU A 50 -6.19 -7.52 1.68
CA LEU A 50 -5.13 -8.55 1.60
C LEU A 50 -5.00 -9.15 0.17
N PRO A 51 -5.18 -8.36 -0.89
CA PRO A 51 -4.05 -7.92 -1.72
C PRO A 51 -4.00 -6.39 -1.97
N VAL A 52 -2.82 -5.78 -1.73
CA VAL A 52 -2.53 -4.37 -2.05
C VAL A 52 -2.20 -4.20 -3.53
N ASP A 53 -2.75 -3.15 -4.16
CA ASP A 53 -2.43 -2.74 -5.53
C ASP A 53 -1.54 -1.50 -5.52
N PHE A 54 -0.45 -1.57 -6.28
CA PHE A 54 0.53 -0.50 -6.42
C PHE A 54 0.61 -0.12 -7.89
N ALA A 55 0.91 1.15 -8.19
CA ALA A 55 1.34 1.52 -9.53
C ALA A 55 2.55 0.65 -9.94
N THR A 56 2.61 0.20 -11.20
CA THR A 56 3.49 -0.89 -11.67
C THR A 56 4.96 -0.80 -11.23
N ARG A 57 5.54 0.41 -11.20
CA ARG A 57 6.94 0.61 -10.74
C ARG A 57 7.10 0.76 -9.23
N ALA A 58 6.04 1.14 -8.50
CA ALA A 58 6.02 1.18 -7.04
C ALA A 58 6.04 -0.22 -6.43
N ALA A 59 5.32 -1.17 -7.05
CA ALA A 59 5.25 -2.56 -6.60
C ALA A 59 6.64 -3.22 -6.49
N TRP A 60 7.52 -2.98 -7.48
CA TRP A 60 8.87 -3.53 -7.51
C TRP A 60 9.73 -2.96 -6.37
N LYS A 61 9.71 -1.64 -6.18
CA LYS A 61 10.44 -0.96 -5.10
C LYS A 61 10.02 -1.44 -3.72
N PHE A 62 8.71 -1.55 -3.51
CA PHE A 62 8.14 -2.08 -2.28
C PHE A 62 8.57 -3.53 -2.02
N CYS A 63 8.55 -4.37 -3.06
CA CYS A 63 9.02 -5.75 -2.96
C CYS A 63 10.48 -5.82 -2.49
N LEU A 64 11.37 -5.01 -3.07
CA LEU A 64 12.78 -4.99 -2.69
C LEU A 64 13.00 -4.51 -1.25
N SER A 65 12.25 -3.50 -0.79
CA SER A 65 12.48 -2.92 0.54
C SER A 65 11.83 -3.70 1.67
N ALA A 66 10.68 -4.35 1.43
CA ALA A 66 9.85 -4.91 2.49
C ALA A 66 9.84 -6.45 2.54
N LYS A 67 10.26 -7.14 1.48
CA LYS A 67 10.28 -8.60 1.44
C LYS A 67 11.32 -9.15 2.43
N ASN A 68 10.93 -10.21 3.14
CA ASN A 68 11.76 -10.93 4.11
C ASN A 68 12.27 -10.07 5.28
N GLN A 69 11.61 -8.95 5.56
CA GLN A 69 11.92 -8.11 6.72
C GLN A 69 10.98 -8.45 7.89
N ALA A 70 11.47 -8.38 9.13
CA ALA A 70 10.63 -8.57 10.32
C ALA A 70 9.60 -7.45 10.45
N TRP A 71 8.48 -7.70 11.13
CA TRP A 71 7.57 -6.63 11.52
C TRP A 71 8.11 -5.89 12.74
N ASP A 72 8.25 -4.58 12.63
CA ASP A 72 8.91 -3.74 13.64
C ASP A 72 8.01 -3.41 14.86
N VAL A 73 6.83 -4.04 14.93
CA VAL A 73 5.80 -3.79 15.94
C VAL A 73 5.38 -5.06 16.66
N PHE A 74 4.87 -4.89 17.88
CA PHE A 74 4.31 -5.97 18.73
C PHE A 74 5.27 -7.11 19.08
N GLN A 75 6.59 -6.89 18.99
CA GLN A 75 7.60 -7.95 19.19
C GLN A 75 7.30 -9.19 18.33
N SER A 76 6.75 -8.96 17.14
CA SER A 76 6.28 -10.03 16.27
C SER A 76 7.47 -10.76 15.65
N ASN A 77 7.56 -12.07 15.86
CA ASN A 77 8.53 -12.93 15.17
C ASN A 77 8.15 -13.22 13.70
N LYS A 78 7.02 -12.69 13.22
CA LYS A 78 6.58 -12.85 11.83
C LYS A 78 7.51 -12.09 10.88
N ILE A 79 7.78 -12.70 9.73
CA ILE A 79 8.58 -12.13 8.64
C ILE A 79 7.64 -11.78 7.48
N ARG A 80 7.75 -10.55 6.97
CA ARG A 80 6.99 -10.02 5.83
C ARG A 80 7.24 -10.84 4.58
N GLU A 81 6.16 -11.31 3.96
CA GLU A 81 6.19 -11.99 2.68
C GLU A 81 5.48 -11.15 1.62
N ILE A 82 6.07 -11.06 0.43
CA ILE A 82 5.49 -10.33 -0.71
C ILE A 82 5.35 -11.28 -1.89
N ALA A 83 4.12 -11.38 -2.40
CA ALA A 83 3.76 -12.19 -3.56
C ALA A 83 2.91 -11.39 -4.54
N CYS A 84 3.01 -11.69 -5.84
CA CYS A 84 2.09 -11.16 -6.83
C CYS A 84 0.66 -11.63 -6.53
N ALA A 85 -0.33 -10.74 -6.66
CA ALA A 85 -1.72 -11.14 -6.48
C ALA A 85 -2.27 -11.73 -7.79
N ARG A 86 -3.20 -12.68 -7.67
CA ARG A 86 -3.84 -13.31 -8.84
C ARG A 86 -4.70 -12.34 -9.65
N ILE A 87 -5.30 -11.36 -8.97
CA ILE A 87 -6.05 -10.26 -9.56
C ILE A 87 -5.16 -9.02 -9.44
N GLN A 88 -5.04 -8.25 -10.52
CA GLN A 88 -4.17 -7.07 -10.60
C GLN A 88 -4.98 -5.90 -11.16
N GLY A 89 -4.70 -4.69 -10.67
CA GLY A 89 -5.39 -3.48 -11.12
C GLY A 89 -6.66 -3.18 -10.30
N LYS A 90 -6.78 -1.91 -9.92
CA LYS A 90 -7.89 -1.35 -9.16
C LYS A 90 -9.26 -1.70 -9.71
N GLU A 91 -9.53 -1.57 -11.02
CA GLU A 91 -10.87 -1.86 -11.55
C GLU A 91 -11.26 -3.33 -11.36
N GLN A 92 -10.31 -4.24 -11.53
CA GLN A 92 -10.56 -5.67 -11.34
C GLN A 92 -10.80 -6.01 -9.87
N LEU A 93 -10.06 -5.35 -8.96
CA LEU A 93 -10.23 -5.52 -7.52
C LEU A 93 -11.59 -4.99 -7.05
N VAL A 94 -11.96 -3.77 -7.45
CA VAL A 94 -13.28 -3.19 -7.16
C VAL A 94 -14.39 -4.13 -7.63
N LYS A 95 -14.37 -4.54 -8.91
CA LYS A 95 -15.36 -5.46 -9.48
C LYS A 95 -15.43 -6.81 -8.76
N ARG A 96 -14.30 -7.31 -8.25
CA ARG A 96 -14.23 -8.56 -7.49
C ARG A 96 -14.88 -8.41 -6.12
N PHE A 97 -14.63 -7.30 -5.44
CA PHE A 97 -15.09 -7.05 -4.08
C PHE A 97 -16.52 -6.51 -4.00
N GLU A 98 -17.00 -5.79 -5.03
CA GLU A 98 -18.42 -5.42 -5.17
C GLU A 98 -19.38 -6.62 -5.07
N LYS A 99 -18.92 -7.80 -5.48
CA LYS A 99 -19.70 -9.04 -5.46
C LYS A 99 -19.42 -9.91 -4.23
N SER A 100 -18.60 -9.44 -3.30
CA SER A 100 -18.17 -10.21 -2.14
C SER A 100 -18.96 -9.80 -0.91
N THR A 101 -19.40 -10.79 -0.14
CA THR A 101 -19.92 -10.57 1.21
C THR A 101 -18.76 -10.71 2.19
N PHE A 102 -18.63 -9.76 3.10
CA PHE A 102 -17.61 -9.80 4.16
C PHE A 102 -18.32 -10.07 5.49
N GLU A 103 -18.03 -11.22 6.08
CA GLU A 103 -18.48 -11.54 7.43
C GLU A 103 -17.48 -10.92 8.41
N CYS A 104 -17.71 -9.65 8.74
CA CYS A 104 -16.87 -8.92 9.69
C CYS A 104 -17.69 -8.00 10.58
N ASP A 105 -17.26 -7.86 11.83
CA ASP A 105 -17.98 -7.08 12.85
C ASP A 105 -17.73 -5.56 12.76
N SER A 106 -16.89 -5.12 11.82
CA SER A 106 -16.48 -3.72 11.67
C SER A 106 -16.02 -3.42 10.23
N ASP A 107 -16.26 -2.18 9.80
CA ASP A 107 -15.79 -1.64 8.52
C ASP A 107 -14.27 -1.56 8.41
N GLU A 108 -13.54 -1.73 9.52
CA GLU A 108 -12.06 -1.80 9.53
C GLU A 108 -11.52 -2.92 8.64
N TYR A 109 -12.29 -4.01 8.49
CA TYR A 109 -11.89 -5.19 7.74
C TYR A 109 -12.32 -5.15 6.26
N LEU A 110 -13.04 -4.11 5.85
CA LEU A 110 -13.48 -3.95 4.47
C LEU A 110 -12.34 -3.42 3.57
N PRO A 111 -12.31 -3.82 2.28
CA PRO A 111 -11.42 -3.22 1.29
C PRO A 111 -11.62 -1.71 1.20
N VAL A 112 -10.53 -0.96 1.08
CA VAL A 112 -10.57 0.48 0.85
C VAL A 112 -9.93 0.80 -0.50
N SER A 113 -10.60 1.64 -1.29
CA SER A 113 -10.02 2.22 -2.49
C SER A 113 -9.79 3.71 -2.30
N TYR A 114 -8.66 4.20 -2.79
CA TYR A 114 -8.29 5.61 -2.75
C TYR A 114 -8.37 6.21 -4.16
N SER A 115 -8.85 7.45 -4.25
CA SER A 115 -8.79 8.25 -5.48
C SER A 115 -8.54 9.71 -5.12
N PRO A 116 -7.40 10.32 -5.51
CA PRO A 116 -6.24 9.68 -6.20
C PRO A 116 -5.56 8.56 -5.38
N GLY A 117 -4.51 7.92 -5.91
CA GLY A 117 -3.70 6.97 -5.13
C GLY A 117 -2.87 7.69 -4.07
N ARG A 118 -2.66 7.06 -2.91
CA ARG A 118 -1.89 7.58 -1.80
C ARG A 118 -0.39 7.49 -2.07
N ASP A 119 0.25 8.65 -2.15
CA ASP A 119 1.68 8.83 -2.44
C ASP A 119 2.53 9.12 -1.20
N GLY A 120 1.91 9.08 -0.02
CA GLY A 120 2.54 9.43 1.26
C GLY A 120 2.54 10.92 1.61
N SER A 121 2.04 11.83 0.76
CA SER A 121 2.08 13.29 1.02
C SER A 121 1.08 13.81 2.08
N GLY A 122 0.22 12.94 2.61
CA GLY A 122 -0.75 13.32 3.66
C GLY A 122 -1.91 14.22 3.20
N GLN A 123 -2.07 14.50 1.90
CA GLN A 123 -3.10 15.42 1.38
C GLN A 123 -4.56 14.91 1.48
N TRP A 124 -4.79 13.77 2.13
CA TRP A 124 -6.07 13.06 2.20
C TRP A 124 -7.01 13.57 3.29
N TRP A 125 -6.49 14.30 4.29
CA TRP A 125 -7.28 14.78 5.44
C TRP A 125 -8.08 16.07 5.16
N ASN A 126 -7.86 16.72 4.00
CA ASN A 126 -8.40 18.06 3.72
C ASN A 126 -9.72 18.08 2.91
N LYS A 127 -10.43 16.96 2.77
CA LYS A 127 -11.76 16.95 2.13
C LYS A 127 -12.82 16.40 3.07
N GLY A 128 -13.26 17.27 3.99
CA GLY A 128 -14.32 16.98 4.95
C GLY A 128 -14.65 18.17 5.85
N GLN A 129 -15.00 19.31 5.24
CA GLN A 129 -15.92 20.30 5.82
C GLN A 129 -17.06 20.51 4.85
#